data_AF-A0A9D7H6D3-F1
#
_entry.id   AF-A0A9D7H6D3-F1
#
_cell.length_a   1.000
_cell.length_b   1.000
_cell.length_c   1.000
_cell.angle_alpha   90.00
_cell.angle_beta   90.00
_cell.angle_gamma   90.00
#
_symmetry.space_group_name_H-M   'P 1'
#
loop_
_entity.id
_entity.type
_entity.pdbx_description
1 polymer ?
#
loop_
_entity_poly.entity_id
_entity_poly.type
_entity_poly.pdbx_seq_one_letter_code
_entity_poly.pdbx_strand_id
1 'polypeptide(L)'
;MTVMLGLAPKPVTRTAPAKRWRNYYRVYHVLDLFRLGTIFPGIHAGPDEFPSQEIAEANAQAFLKALNPPGRYLMDFAGAFPEGDAAN
;
A
#
# COMPACT_ATOMS: atom_id res chain seq x y z
N MET A 1 34.78 -40.00 -26.76
CA MET A 1 34.55 -39.26 -25.50
C MET A 1 34.72 -37.80 -25.87
N THR A 2 33.71 -36.93 -25.83
CA THR A 2 32.91 -36.55 -24.65
C THR A 2 31.60 -35.91 -25.11
N VAL A 3 30.48 -36.36 -24.54
CA VAL A 3 29.15 -35.74 -24.69
C VAL A 3 29.08 -34.59 -23.69
N MET A 4 29.04 -33.34 -24.16
CA MET A 4 28.76 -32.21 -23.26
C MET A 4 27.24 -31.96 -23.23
N LEU A 5 26.64 -32.37 -22.11
CA LEU A 5 25.24 -32.15 -21.75
C LEU A 5 24.92 -30.64 -21.82
N GLY A 6 24.08 -30.25 -22.77
CA GLY A 6 23.37 -28.99 -22.73
C GLY A 6 22.32 -29.02 -21.62
N LEU A 7 22.70 -28.57 -20.41
CA LEU A 7 21.71 -28.25 -19.38
C LEU A 7 20.95 -26.99 -19.82
N ALA A 8 19.74 -27.18 -20.33
CA ALA A 8 18.78 -26.07 -20.42
C ALA A 8 18.54 -25.53 -19.00
N PRO A 9 18.59 -24.20 -18.79
CA PRO A 9 18.29 -23.63 -17.48
C PRO A 9 16.87 -24.04 -17.07
N LYS A 10 16.72 -24.59 -15.86
CA LYS A 10 15.40 -24.89 -15.28
C LYS A 10 14.54 -23.62 -15.38
N PRO A 11 13.27 -23.72 -15.81
CA PRO A 11 12.36 -22.59 -15.69
C PRO A 11 12.26 -22.24 -14.20
N VAL A 12 12.90 -21.15 -13.82
CA VAL A 12 12.67 -20.55 -12.52
C VAL A 12 11.25 -20.03 -12.58
N THR A 13 10.32 -20.74 -11.95
CA THR A 13 8.99 -20.22 -11.67
C THR A 13 9.19 -19.03 -10.73
N ARG A 14 9.47 -17.85 -11.27
CA ARG A 14 9.35 -16.60 -10.55
C ARG A 14 7.86 -16.49 -10.27
N THR A 15 7.45 -16.87 -9.06
CA THR A 15 6.17 -16.44 -8.50
C THR A 15 6.07 -14.95 -8.78
N ALA A 16 5.01 -14.52 -9.46
CA ALA A 16 4.78 -13.10 -9.66
C ALA A 16 4.93 -12.39 -8.30
N PRO A 17 5.61 -11.24 -8.22
CA PRO A 17 5.72 -10.52 -6.96
C PRO A 17 4.31 -10.39 -6.37
N ALA A 18 4.15 -10.74 -5.10
CA ALA A 18 2.84 -10.68 -4.44
C ALA A 18 2.25 -9.29 -4.69
N LYS A 19 1.03 -9.22 -5.23
CA LYS A 19 0.37 -7.95 -5.51
C LYS A 19 0.16 -7.26 -4.16
N ARG A 20 1.01 -6.26 -3.84
CA ARG A 20 0.93 -5.51 -2.59
C ARG A 20 -0.19 -4.50 -2.71
N TRP A 21 -0.95 -4.30 -1.65
CA TRP A 21 -2.02 -3.31 -1.57
C TRP A 21 -1.59 -2.15 -0.72
N ARG A 22 -1.95 -0.93 -1.11
CA ARG A 22 -1.66 0.29 -0.37
C ARG A 22 -2.94 1.09 -0.18
N ASN A 23 -3.14 1.58 1.05
CA ASN A 23 -4.26 2.48 1.32
C ASN A 23 -3.98 3.87 0.74
N TYR A 24 -5.04 4.55 0.34
CA TYR A 24 -5.03 5.95 -0.03
C TYR A 24 -6.04 6.67 0.83
N TYR A 25 -5.72 7.91 1.14
CA TYR A 25 -6.46 8.69 2.09
C TYR A 25 -6.65 10.11 1.58
N ARG A 26 -7.85 10.64 1.79
CA ARG A 26 -8.14 12.06 1.55
C ARG A 26 -7.83 12.83 2.81
N VAL A 27 -6.85 13.72 2.72
CA VAL A 27 -6.42 14.62 3.79
C VAL A 27 -7.13 15.95 3.61
N TYR A 28 -7.76 16.47 4.66
CA TYR A 28 -8.50 17.75 4.62
C TYR A 28 -7.72 18.93 5.21
N HIS A 29 -6.76 18.64 6.09
CA HIS A 29 -5.96 19.64 6.80
C HIS A 29 -4.47 19.33 6.68
N VAL A 30 -3.60 20.31 6.87
CA VAL A 30 -2.16 20.04 6.98
C VAL A 30 -1.93 19.23 8.26
N LEU A 31 -1.30 18.06 8.12
CA LEU A 31 -1.01 17.14 9.22
C LEU A 31 0.49 16.84 9.26
N ASP A 32 1.06 16.84 10.46
CA ASP A 32 2.38 16.29 10.70
C ASP A 32 2.23 14.88 11.27
N LEU A 33 2.44 13.88 10.41
CA LEU A 33 2.33 12.48 10.78
C LEU A 33 3.75 11.94 10.94
N PHE A 34 4.14 11.52 12.14
CA PHE A 34 5.50 11.02 12.47
C PHE A 34 6.11 10.04 11.44
N ARG A 35 5.28 9.24 10.74
CA ARG A 35 5.74 8.28 9.72
C ARG A 35 5.84 8.84 8.29
N LEU A 36 5.12 9.90 7.97
CA LEU A 36 4.97 10.45 6.62
C LEU A 36 5.45 11.91 6.50
N GLY A 37 5.81 12.53 7.62
CA GLY A 37 6.12 13.96 7.71
C GLY A 37 4.90 14.83 7.52
N THR A 38 5.13 16.05 7.02
CA THR A 38 4.07 17.01 6.73
C THR A 38 3.33 16.64 5.45
N ILE A 39 2.04 16.37 5.57
CA ILE A 39 1.14 16.08 4.46
C ILE A 39 0.15 17.22 4.27
N PHE A 40 0.00 17.66 3.02
CA PHE A 40 -0.93 18.72 2.63
C PHE A 40 -2.31 18.15 2.27
N PRO A 41 -3.38 18.95 2.25
CA PRO A 41 -4.68 18.50 1.78
C PRO A 41 -4.63 17.89 0.37
N GLY A 42 -5.31 16.76 0.16
CA GLY A 42 -5.25 15.99 -1.08
C GLY A 42 -5.39 14.48 -0.87
N ILE A 43 -5.24 13.69 -1.94
CA ILE A 43 -5.22 12.23 -1.85
C ILE A 43 -3.77 11.77 -1.77
N HIS A 44 -3.44 11.02 -0.72
CA HIS A 44 -2.09 10.55 -0.45
C HIS A 44 -2.06 9.05 -0.20
N ALA A 45 -0.98 8.42 -0.64
CA ALA A 45 -0.71 7.03 -0.34
C ALA A 45 -0.33 6.89 1.14
N GLY A 46 -0.88 5.86 1.78
CA GLY A 46 -0.52 5.43 3.13
C GLY A 46 0.92 4.92 3.20
N PRO A 47 1.49 4.83 4.41
CA PRO A 47 2.89 4.44 4.59
C PRO A 47 3.09 2.94 4.35
N ASP A 48 2.10 2.13 4.71
CA ASP A 48 2.20 0.68 4.83
C ASP A 48 1.71 -0.05 3.57
N GLU A 49 2.27 -1.23 3.35
CA GLU A 49 1.89 -2.17 2.28
C GLU A 49 1.29 -3.43 2.88
N PHE A 50 0.28 -3.98 2.22
CA PHE A 50 -0.50 -5.11 2.72
C PHE A 50 -0.54 -6.25 1.70
N PRO A 51 -0.64 -7.50 2.17
CA PRO A 51 -0.68 -8.67 1.29
C PRO A 51 -2.04 -8.86 0.59
N SER A 52 -3.10 -8.18 1.04
CA SER A 52 -4.43 -8.22 0.42
C SER A 52 -5.19 -6.91 0.65
N GLN A 53 -6.22 -6.68 -0.17
CA GLN A 53 -7.14 -5.56 -0.05
C GLN A 53 -7.84 -5.52 1.31
N GLU A 54 -8.37 -6.66 1.74
CA GLU A 54 -9.15 -6.77 2.97
C GLU A 54 -8.30 -6.43 4.21
N ILE A 55 -7.04 -6.87 4.24
CA ILE A 55 -6.09 -6.51 5.30
C ILE A 55 -5.78 -5.01 5.25
N ALA A 56 -5.62 -4.44 4.05
CA ALA A 56 -5.41 -3.01 3.90
C ALA A 56 -6.61 -2.20 4.42
N GLU A 57 -7.85 -2.59 4.08
CA GLU A 57 -9.06 -1.90 4.53
C GLU A 57 -9.26 -1.99 6.05
N ALA A 58 -9.02 -3.16 6.64
CA ALA A 58 -9.08 -3.34 8.08
C ALA A 58 -8.07 -2.44 8.83
N ASN A 59 -6.85 -2.33 8.30
CA ASN A 59 -5.82 -1.45 8.86
C ASN A 59 -6.16 0.04 8.66
N ALA A 60 -6.76 0.42 7.53
CA ALA A 60 -7.20 1.78 7.29
C ALA A 60 -8.23 2.25 8.33
N GLN A 61 -9.20 1.40 8.67
CA GLN A 61 -10.17 1.72 9.71
C GLN A 61 -9.51 1.91 11.09
N ALA A 62 -8.55 1.05 11.44
CA ALA A 62 -7.80 1.18 12.69
C ALA A 62 -6.98 2.48 12.73
N PHE A 63 -6.31 2.80 11.63
CA PHE A 63 -5.52 4.02 11.48
C PHE A 63 -6.38 5.28 11.59
N LEU A 64 -7.53 5.33 10.88
CA LEU A 64 -8.44 6.48 10.94
C LEU A 64 -9.05 6.69 12.32
N LYS A 65 -9.36 5.62 13.06
CA LYS A 65 -9.83 5.73 14.46
C LYS A 65 -8.77 6.35 15.38
N ALA A 66 -7.50 6.09 15.12
CA ALA A 66 -6.41 6.70 15.89
C ALA A 66 -6.18 8.17 15.51
N LEU A 67 -6.40 8.53 14.24
CA LEU A 67 -6.07 9.86 13.72
C LEU A 67 -7.22 10.86 13.79
N ASN A 68 -8.48 10.41 13.69
CA ASN A 68 -9.68 11.25 13.80
C ASN A 68 -10.28 11.12 15.21
N PRO A 69 -9.88 11.98 16.17
CA PRO A 69 -10.55 12.01 17.46
C PRO A 69 -12.02 12.43 17.31
N PRO A 70 -12.88 12.09 18.28
CA PRO A 70 -14.30 12.46 18.25
C PRO A 70 -14.50 13.96 17.95
N GLY A 71 -15.32 14.25 16.93
CA GLY A 71 -15.63 15.63 16.51
C GLY A 71 -14.59 16.27 15.58
N ARG A 72 -13.57 15.56 15.12
CA ARG A 72 -12.63 16.04 14.09
C ARG A 72 -12.52 15.06 12.93
N TYR A 73 -12.55 15.59 11.72
CA TYR A 73 -12.33 14.85 10.47
C TYR A 73 -11.09 15.42 9.78
N LEU A 74 -9.93 14.85 10.09
CA LEU A 74 -8.65 15.27 9.55
C LEU A 74 -8.32 14.56 8.24
N MET A 75 -8.75 13.30 8.15
CA MET A 75 -8.48 12.41 7.04
C MET A 75 -9.64 11.43 6.82
N ASP A 76 -9.83 10.94 5.60
CA ASP A 76 -10.80 9.89 5.26
C ASP A 76 -10.16 8.82 4.37
N PHE A 77 -10.75 7.63 4.34
CA PHE A 77 -10.30 6.53 3.49
C PHE A 77 -10.76 6.79 2.05
N ALA A 78 -9.81 6.88 1.11
CA ALA A 78 -10.12 7.05 -0.31
C ALA A 78 -10.19 5.70 -1.05
N GLY A 79 -9.51 4.66 -0.55
CA GLY A 79 -9.53 3.32 -1.12
C GLY A 79 -8.24 2.55 -0.86
N ALA A 80 -8.24 1.25 -1.17
CA ALA A 80 -7.05 0.42 -1.20
C ALA A 80 -6.83 -0.04 -2.63
N PHE A 81 -5.63 0.16 -3.15
CA PHE A 81 -5.30 -0.21 -4.53
C PHE A 81 -4.03 -1.06 -4.54
N PRO A 82 -3.90 -1.99 -5.48
CA PRO A 82 -2.64 -2.69 -5.65
C PRO A 82 -1.55 -1.72 -6.12
N GLU A 83 -0.32 -1.98 -5.68
CA GLU A 83 0.87 -1.21 -6.04
C GLU A 83 1.03 -1.16 -7.56
N GLY A 84 1.18 0.05 -8.11
CA GLY A 84 1.27 0.29 -9.56
C GLY A 84 -0.06 0.60 -10.25
N ASP A 85 -1.22 0.30 -9.64
CA ASP A 85 -2.56 0.64 -10.15
C ASP A 85 -3.14 1.87 -9.39
N ALA A 86 -2.29 2.82 -9.00
CA ALA A 86 -2.71 3.98 -8.21
C ALA A 86 -3.92 4.69 -8.85
N ALA A 87 -4.85 5.16 -8.01
CA ALA A 87 -5.99 5.97 -8.45
C ALA A 87 -5.53 7.39 -8.83
N ASN A 88 -4.85 7.51 -9.98
CA ASN A 88 -4.67 8.73 -10.77
C ASN A 88 -4.24 8.36 -12.20
#